data_AF-A0A453MLK5-F1
#
_entry.id   AF-A0A453MLK5-F1
#
_cell.length_a   1.000
_cell.length_b   1.000
_cell.length_c   1.000
_cell.angle_alpha   90.00
_cell.angle_beta   90.00
_cell.angle_gamma   90.00
#
_symmetry.space_group_name_H-M   'P 1'
#
loop_
_entity.id
_entity.type
_entity.pdbx_description
1 polymer ?
#
loop_
_entity_poly.entity_id
_entity_poly.type
_entity_poly.pdbx_seq_one_letter_code
_entity_poly.pdbx_strand_id
1 'polypeptide(L)'
;ENRCIKDLKEYLLAVCGDKDTKEKLKSLLEDKASTVGLLVCRRFVNFPYEMVPKMYDSLFDEVSWATEDEPTQELQDSFRFKQYLLLVRILERKTPPKQKAKNNKDEDEPVIYPKLEDEIFREVSKHPAEVLAVFVFL
;
A
#
# COMPACT_ATOMS: atom_id res chain seq x y z
N GLU A 1 1.02 -22.25 2.22
CA GLU A 1 1.32 -20.82 2.43
C GLU A 1 2.49 -20.68 3.42
N ASN A 2 3.38 -19.71 3.22
CA ASN A 2 4.53 -19.48 4.11
C ASN A 2 4.05 -18.84 5.43
N ARG A 3 4.63 -19.26 6.56
CA ARG A 3 4.29 -18.71 7.90
C ARG A 3 4.40 -17.18 7.94
N CYS A 4 5.41 -16.59 7.32
CA CYS A 4 5.58 -15.14 7.35
C CYS A 4 4.43 -14.39 6.65
N ILE A 5 3.87 -14.97 5.59
CA ILE A 5 2.74 -14.38 4.85
C ILE A 5 1.46 -14.48 5.68
N LYS A 6 1.26 -15.60 6.37
CA LYS A 6 0.13 -15.78 7.29
C LYS A 6 0.19 -14.76 8.44
N ASP A 7 1.34 -14.66 9.11
CA ASP A 7 1.55 -13.73 10.21
C ASP A 7 1.34 -12.27 9.76
N LEU A 8 1.78 -11.93 8.54
CA LEU A 8 1.56 -10.61 7.94
C LEU A 8 0.07 -10.33 7.69
N LYS A 9 -0.68 -11.28 7.11
CA LYS A 9 -2.13 -11.12 6.88
C LYS A 9 -2.88 -10.90 8.19
N GLU A 10 -2.59 -11.72 9.21
CA GLU A 10 -3.19 -11.59 10.54
C GLU A 10 -2.87 -10.23 11.17
N TYR A 11 -1.62 -9.78 11.08
CA TYR A 11 -1.21 -8.47 11.58
C TYR A 11 -1.95 -7.32 10.89
N LEU A 12 -2.03 -7.33 9.55
CA LEU A 12 -2.70 -6.27 8.78
C LEU A 12 -4.21 -6.20 9.10
N LEU A 13 -4.87 -7.35 9.30
CA LEU A 13 -6.27 -7.39 9.71
C LEU A 13 -6.47 -6.95 11.17
N ALA A 14 -5.47 -7.16 12.03
CA ALA A 14 -5.54 -6.75 13.44
C ALA A 14 -5.35 -5.23 13.60
N VAL A 15 -4.46 -4.61 12.82
CA VAL A 15 -4.19 -3.16 12.91
C VAL A 15 -5.20 -2.30 12.14
N CYS A 16 -5.99 -2.89 11.25
CA CYS A 16 -7.04 -2.18 10.53
C CYS A 16 -8.24 -1.93 11.46
N GLY A 17 -8.40 -0.68 11.90
CA GLY A 17 -9.46 -0.26 12.84
C GLY A 17 -10.82 0.01 12.19
N ASP A 18 -10.83 0.43 10.92
CA ASP A 18 -12.06 0.72 10.19
C ASP A 18 -12.69 -0.56 9.63
N LYS A 19 -13.98 -0.78 9.89
CA LYS A 19 -14.67 -2.03 9.55
C LYS A 19 -14.77 -2.23 8.04
N ASP A 20 -15.11 -1.19 7.29
CA ASP A 20 -15.30 -1.28 5.83
C ASP A 20 -13.96 -1.53 5.13
N THR A 21 -12.91 -0.82 5.56
CA THR A 21 -11.53 -1.01 5.11
C THR A 21 -11.02 -2.41 5.46
N LYS A 22 -11.35 -2.94 6.64
CA LYS A 22 -10.95 -4.27 7.07
C LYS A 22 -11.59 -5.37 6.23
N GLU A 23 -12.89 -5.26 5.92
CA GLU A 23 -13.56 -6.22 5.03
C GLU A 23 -12.99 -6.16 3.61
N LYS A 24 -12.74 -4.94 3.09
CA LYS A 24 -12.08 -4.76 1.79
C LYS A 24 -10.68 -5.38 1.78
N LEU A 25 -9.89 -5.14 2.82
CA LEU A 25 -8.54 -5.70 2.98
C LEU A 25 -8.58 -7.22 3.06
N LYS A 26 -9.51 -7.79 3.83
CA LYS A 26 -9.70 -9.24 3.92
C LYS A 26 -9.98 -9.84 2.54
N SER A 27 -10.89 -9.25 1.78
CA SER A 27 -11.20 -9.71 0.41
C SER A 27 -9.98 -9.67 -0.51
N LEU A 28 -9.07 -8.70 -0.34
CA LEU A 28 -7.82 -8.64 -1.13
C LEU A 28 -6.79 -9.68 -0.71
N LEU A 29 -6.68 -9.97 0.58
CA LEU A 29 -5.72 -10.92 1.14
C LEU A 29 -6.17 -12.39 1.01
N GLU A 30 -7.47 -12.61 0.82
CA GLU A 30 -8.09 -13.93 0.73
C GLU A 30 -8.75 -14.14 -0.65
N ASP A 31 -9.95 -13.61 -0.88
CA ASP A 31 -10.77 -13.92 -2.07
C ASP A 31 -10.08 -13.58 -3.40
N LYS A 32 -9.38 -12.44 -3.44
CA LYS A 32 -8.73 -11.89 -4.65
C LYS A 32 -7.22 -12.08 -4.63
N ALA A 33 -6.68 -12.85 -3.70
CA ALA A 33 -5.24 -12.93 -3.43
C ALA A 33 -4.40 -13.31 -4.66
N SER A 34 -4.92 -14.15 -5.56
CA SER A 34 -4.24 -14.54 -6.80
C SER A 34 -4.08 -13.42 -7.81
N THR A 35 -4.78 -12.29 -7.63
CA THR A 35 -4.74 -11.14 -8.56
C THR A 35 -4.18 -9.89 -7.90
N VAL A 36 -3.67 -10.00 -6.67
CA VAL A 36 -3.17 -8.88 -5.87
C VAL A 36 -1.66 -9.00 -5.69
N GLY A 37 -0.91 -8.02 -6.19
CA GLY A 37 0.52 -7.89 -5.92
C GLY A 37 0.75 -7.17 -4.60
N LEU A 38 1.38 -7.79 -3.62
CA LEU A 38 1.76 -7.12 -2.37
C LEU A 38 3.10 -6.38 -2.55
N LEU A 39 3.07 -5.06 -2.51
CA LEU A 39 4.25 -4.21 -2.67
C LEU A 39 4.75 -3.70 -1.31
N VAL A 40 5.94 -4.15 -0.94
CA VAL A 40 6.62 -3.74 0.30
C VAL A 40 7.89 -2.97 -0.06
N CYS A 41 7.84 -1.65 0.10
CA CYS A 41 8.99 -0.79 -0.18
C CYS A 41 9.55 -0.17 1.11
N ARG A 42 10.82 -0.45 1.41
CA ARG A 42 11.60 0.23 2.44
C ARG A 42 12.93 0.68 1.85
N ARG A 43 13.19 1.98 1.92
CA ARG A 43 14.46 2.59 1.49
C ARG A 43 15.06 3.43 2.62
N PHE A 44 16.37 3.70 2.53
CA PHE A 44 17.03 4.63 3.43
C PHE A 44 16.46 6.04 3.29
N VAL A 45 16.46 6.80 4.39
CA VAL A 45 16.01 8.20 4.39
C VAL A 45 16.82 9.09 3.45
N ASN A 46 18.09 8.74 3.21
CA ASN A 46 19.00 9.46 2.32
C ASN A 46 18.98 8.92 0.88
N PHE A 47 18.08 8.00 0.54
CA PHE A 47 17.99 7.49 -0.83
C PHE A 47 17.58 8.62 -1.79
N PRO A 48 18.30 8.85 -2.90
CA PRO A 48 18.03 9.97 -3.80
C PRO A 48 16.63 9.90 -4.39
N TYR A 49 15.87 10.98 -4.32
CA TYR A 49 14.50 11.03 -4.86
C TYR A 49 14.45 10.81 -6.37
N GLU A 50 15.46 11.26 -7.10
CA GLU A 50 15.60 11.09 -8.55
C GLU A 50 15.69 9.62 -8.98
N MET A 51 16.08 8.73 -8.06
CA MET A 51 16.20 7.29 -8.32
C MET A 51 14.91 6.52 -7.98
N VAL A 52 13.97 7.14 -7.25
CA VAL A 52 12.73 6.48 -6.83
C VAL A 52 11.85 6.09 -8.03
N PRO A 53 11.61 6.97 -9.03
CA PRO A 53 10.84 6.59 -10.22
C PRO A 53 11.47 5.42 -10.96
N LYS A 54 12.78 5.49 -11.22
CA LYS A 54 13.52 4.43 -11.92
C LYS A 54 13.46 3.09 -11.19
N MET A 55 13.48 3.12 -9.87
CA MET A 55 13.34 1.92 -9.04
C MET A 55 11.97 1.25 -9.24
N TYR A 56 10.89 2.03 -9.34
CA TYR A 56 9.57 1.50 -9.63
C TYR A 56 9.45 1.05 -11.10
N ASP A 57 9.97 1.82 -12.05
CA ASP A 57 9.99 1.43 -13.48
C ASP A 57 10.66 0.06 -13.64
N SER A 58 11.88 -0.11 -13.10
CA SER A 58 12.57 -1.40 -13.17
C SER A 58 11.82 -2.53 -12.48
N LEU A 59 11.15 -2.26 -11.34
CA LEU A 59 10.35 -3.29 -10.67
C LEU A 59 9.16 -3.73 -11.52
N PHE A 60 8.44 -2.80 -12.13
CA PHE A 60 7.26 -3.12 -12.94
C PHE A 60 7.64 -3.72 -14.29
N ASP A 61 8.79 -3.35 -14.87
CA ASP A 61 9.36 -4.01 -16.03
C ASP A 61 9.63 -5.50 -15.73
N GLU A 62 10.29 -5.82 -14.61
CA GLU A 62 10.54 -7.22 -14.20
C GLU A 62 9.23 -8.01 -13.99
N VAL A 63 8.22 -7.40 -13.36
CA VAL A 63 6.90 -8.04 -13.22
C VAL A 63 6.24 -8.26 -14.58
N SER A 64 6.34 -7.29 -15.48
CA SER A 64 5.78 -7.39 -16.83
C SER A 64 6.46 -8.52 -17.62
N TRP A 65 7.79 -8.58 -17.59
CA TRP A 65 8.56 -9.63 -18.26
C TRP A 65 8.22 -11.02 -17.69
N ALA A 66 8.04 -11.15 -16.37
CA ALA A 66 7.63 -12.40 -15.75
C ALA A 66 6.26 -12.92 -16.24
N THR A 67 5.39 -12.06 -16.78
CA THR A 67 4.11 -12.50 -17.39
C THR A 67 4.27 -13.22 -18.74
N GLU A 68 5.49 -13.24 -19.29
CA GLU A 68 5.82 -13.83 -20.59
C GLU A 68 7.01 -14.82 -20.49
N ASP A 69 7.99 -14.53 -19.64
CA ASP A 69 9.28 -15.23 -19.59
C ASP A 69 9.30 -16.43 -18.63
N GLU A 70 8.33 -16.56 -17.73
CA GLU A 70 8.25 -17.70 -16.80
C GLU A 70 7.97 -19.03 -17.54
N PRO A 71 8.52 -20.17 -17.08
CA PRO A 71 8.59 -21.41 -17.86
C PRO A 71 7.25 -22.12 -18.05
N THR A 72 6.20 -21.70 -17.32
CA THR A 72 4.87 -22.31 -17.39
C THR A 72 3.80 -21.24 -17.43
N GLN A 73 2.67 -21.52 -18.09
CA GLN A 73 1.53 -20.59 -18.13
C GLN A 73 1.01 -20.26 -16.72
N GLU A 74 1.03 -21.23 -15.80
CA GLU A 74 0.61 -21.02 -14.41
C GLU A 74 1.49 -19.96 -13.71
N LEU A 75 2.81 -20.03 -13.91
CA LEU A 75 3.73 -19.04 -13.35
C LEU A 75 3.57 -17.68 -14.03
N GLN A 76 3.46 -17.63 -15.35
CA GLN A 76 3.19 -16.39 -16.09
C GLN A 76 1.90 -15.70 -15.59
N ASP A 77 0.82 -16.47 -15.44
CA ASP A 77 -0.46 -15.97 -14.97
C ASP A 77 -0.40 -15.51 -13.50
N SER A 78 0.50 -16.08 -12.70
CA SER A 78 0.71 -15.67 -11.30
C SER A 78 1.28 -14.25 -11.15
N PHE A 79 1.90 -13.71 -12.19
CA PHE A 79 2.41 -12.32 -12.23
C PHE A 79 1.41 -11.33 -12.86
N ARG A 80 0.26 -11.79 -13.38
CA ARG A 80 -0.79 -10.94 -13.96
C ARG A 80 -1.67 -10.29 -12.90
N PHE A 81 -1.08 -9.42 -12.09
CA PHE A 81 -1.79 -8.69 -11.04
C PHE A 81 -2.77 -7.67 -11.62
N LYS A 82 -3.97 -7.57 -11.02
CA LYS A 82 -4.98 -6.56 -11.36
C LYS A 82 -4.87 -5.31 -10.50
N GLN A 83 -4.26 -5.44 -9.34
CA GLN A 83 -4.14 -4.37 -8.36
C GLN A 83 -2.94 -4.63 -7.47
N TYR A 84 -2.30 -3.55 -7.02
CA TYR A 84 -1.24 -3.63 -6.04
C TYR A 84 -1.72 -3.17 -4.67
N LEU A 85 -1.35 -3.92 -3.64
CA LEU A 85 -1.53 -3.59 -2.24
C LEU A 85 -0.23 -3.00 -1.69
N LEU A 86 -0.22 -1.70 -1.41
CA LEU A 86 0.97 -1.02 -0.90
C LEU A 86 0.89 -0.88 0.62
N LEU A 87 1.96 -1.27 1.33
CA LEU A 87 2.10 -1.02 2.76
C LEU A 87 2.87 0.28 2.98
N VAL A 88 2.17 1.28 3.51
CA VAL A 88 2.70 2.62 3.74
C VAL A 88 2.72 2.95 5.22
N ARG A 89 3.80 3.59 5.68
CA ARG A 89 3.89 4.18 7.01
C ARG A 89 3.50 5.65 6.94
N ILE A 90 2.54 6.05 7.76
CA ILE A 90 2.13 7.44 7.93
C ILE A 90 2.30 7.88 9.37
N LEU A 91 2.52 9.18 9.57
CA LEU A 91 2.59 9.81 10.88
C LEU A 91 1.43 10.79 11.02
N GLU A 92 0.62 10.62 12.05
CA GLU A 92 -0.44 11.58 12.40
C GLU A 92 0.13 12.65 13.35
N ARG A 93 -0.05 13.92 13.02
CA ARG A 93 0.20 15.00 13.98
C ARG A 93 -0.98 15.09 14.94
N LYS A 94 -0.87 14.45 16.10
CA LYS A 94 -1.78 14.74 17.23
C LYS A 94 -1.61 16.20 17.64
N THR A 95 -2.58 17.04 17.33
CA THR A 95 -2.60 18.37 17.94
C THR A 95 -2.88 18.22 19.44
N PRO A 96 -2.19 18.97 20.34
CA PRO A 96 -2.60 19.01 21.74
C PRO A 96 -4.04 19.53 21.80
N PRO A 97 -4.87 19.06 22.75
CA PRO A 97 -6.28 19.45 22.81
C PRO A 97 -6.39 20.96 23.05
N LYS A 98 -6.54 21.72 21.96
CA LYS A 98 -6.78 23.16 22.03
C LYS A 98 -8.17 23.35 22.62
N GLN A 99 -8.20 24.05 23.75
CA GLN A 99 -9.41 24.46 24.44
C GLN A 99 -10.37 25.13 23.46
N LYS A 100 -11.58 24.57 23.37
CA LYS A 100 -12.83 25.10 22.81
C LYS A 100 -12.70 26.43 22.02
N ALA A 101 -12.60 26.33 20.70
CA ALA A 101 -13.10 27.36 19.80
C ALA A 101 -14.06 26.71 18.80
N LYS A 102 -15.28 27.24 18.75
CA LYS A 102 -16.35 26.86 17.83
C LYS A 102 -15.92 27.09 16.37
N ASN A 103 -16.35 26.17 15.50
CA ASN A 103 -16.39 26.25 14.04
C ASN A 103 -15.11 25.86 13.29
N ASN A 104 -14.89 24.56 13.08
CA ASN A 104 -14.92 23.96 11.74
C ASN A 104 -15.06 22.44 11.87
N LYS A 105 -16.02 21.83 11.16
CA LYS A 105 -16.03 20.38 10.91
C LYS A 105 -15.21 20.20 9.63
N ASP A 106 -14.30 19.22 9.62
CA ASP A 106 -13.37 18.87 8.51
C ASP A 106 -12.09 19.71 8.38
N GLU A 107 -11.30 19.82 9.45
CA GLU A 107 -9.84 19.83 9.27
C GLU A 107 -9.32 18.47 9.75
N ASP A 108 -9.21 17.51 8.82
CA ASP A 108 -8.42 16.29 9.03
C ASP A 108 -7.02 16.71 9.52
N GLU A 109 -6.56 16.17 10.64
CA GLU A 109 -5.20 16.44 11.12
C GLU A 109 -4.19 16.10 10.01
N PRO A 110 -3.17 16.94 9.76
CA PRO A 110 -2.29 16.75 8.62
C PRO A 110 -1.51 15.44 8.75
N VAL A 111 -1.82 14.49 7.86
CA VAL A 111 -1.07 13.23 7.68
C VAL A 111 0.30 13.57 7.07
N ILE A 112 1.36 13.15 7.72
CA ILE A 112 2.73 13.28 7.22
C ILE A 112 3.14 11.98 6.55
N TYR A 113 3.55 12.08 5.29
CA TYR A 113 4.19 11.00 4.54
C TYR A 113 5.70 11.14 4.66
N PRO A 114 6.41 10.20 5.33
CA PRO A 114 7.87 10.23 5.40
C PRO A 114 8.54 10.09 4.03
N LYS A 115 7.86 9.45 3.08
CA LYS A 115 8.31 9.31 1.70
C LYS A 115 7.31 10.02 0.78
N LEU A 116 7.80 10.94 -0.05
CA LEU A 116 6.96 11.74 -0.95
C LEU A 116 6.16 10.87 -1.93
N GLU A 117 6.73 9.74 -2.36
CA GLU A 117 6.04 8.80 -3.25
C GLU A 117 4.77 8.20 -2.63
N ASP A 118 4.71 8.06 -1.30
CA ASP A 118 3.54 7.51 -0.61
C ASP A 118 2.33 8.45 -0.72
N GLU A 119 2.57 9.77 -0.75
CA GLU A 119 1.54 10.78 -0.96
C GLU A 119 0.98 10.70 -2.40
N ILE A 120 1.87 10.49 -3.38
CA ILE A 120 1.48 10.27 -4.78
C ILE A 120 0.62 9.01 -4.90
N PHE A 121 1.04 7.90 -4.28
CA PHE A 121 0.24 6.66 -4.28
C PHE A 121 -1.10 6.83 -3.57
N ARG A 122 -1.18 7.63 -2.50
CA ARG A 122 -2.46 7.98 -1.87
C ARG A 122 -3.37 8.70 -2.87
N GLU A 123 -2.87 9.69 -3.59
CA GLU A 123 -3.67 10.44 -4.55
C GLU A 123 -4.15 9.55 -5.70
N VAL A 124 -3.25 8.74 -6.27
CA VAL A 124 -3.59 7.78 -7.34
C VAL A 124 -4.63 6.76 -6.85
N SER A 125 -4.56 6.30 -5.59
CA SER A 125 -5.53 5.34 -5.04
C SER A 125 -6.97 5.88 -4.92
N LYS A 126 -7.15 7.21 -4.95
CA LYS A 126 -8.48 7.83 -5.02
C LYS A 126 -9.11 7.66 -6.41
N HIS A 127 -8.30 7.43 -7.43
CA HIS A 127 -8.74 7.11 -8.78
C HIS A 127 -8.72 5.59 -8.97
N PRO A 128 -9.88 4.96 -9.26
CA PRO A 128 -10.09 3.51 -9.07
C PRO A 128 -9.44 2.60 -10.14
N ALA A 129 -8.36 3.03 -10.79
CA ALA A 129 -7.78 2.20 -11.85
C ALA A 129 -7.03 0.98 -11.27
N GLU A 130 -5.98 1.13 -10.45
CA GLU A 130 -5.00 0.02 -10.32
C GLU A 130 -4.27 -0.10 -8.95
N VAL A 131 -4.49 0.82 -8.00
CA VAL A 131 -3.68 0.87 -6.76
C VAL A 131 -4.55 0.99 -5.50
N LEU A 132 -4.41 0.06 -4.56
CA LEU A 132 -4.93 0.23 -3.20
C LEU A 132 -3.78 0.35 -2.20
N ALA A 133 -3.69 1.49 -1.53
CA ALA A 133 -2.73 1.69 -0.45
C ALA A 133 -3.39 1.35 0.90
N VAL A 134 -2.75 0.44 1.66
CA VAL A 134 -3.09 0.16 3.06
C VAL A 134 -2.11 0.92 3.93
N PHE A 135 -2.66 1.84 4.71
CA PHE A 135 -1.91 2.68 5.61
C PHE A 135 -1.82 1.99 6.97
N VAL A 136 -0.61 1.65 7.39
CA VAL A 136 -0.34 1.09 8.70
C VAL A 136 0.15 2.21 9.61
N PHE A 137 -0.65 2.54 10.63
CA PHE A 137 -0.25 3.45 11.69
C PHE A 137 0.70 2.72 12.65
N LEU A 138 1.94 3.22 12.77
CA LEU A 138 2.98 2.72 13.68
C LEU A 138 3.60 3.85 14.49
#